data_AF-A0A395N9R2-F1
#
_entry.id   AF-A0A395N9R2-F1
#
_cell.length_a   1.000
_cell.length_b   1.000
_cell.length_c   1.000
_cell.angle_alpha   90.00
_cell.angle_beta   90.00
_cell.angle_gamma   90.00
#
_symmetry.space_group_name_H-M   'P 1'
#
loop_
_entity.id
_entity.type
_entity.pdbx_description
1 polymer ?
#
loop_
_entity_poly.entity_id
_entity_poly.type
_entity_poly.pdbx_seq_one_letter_code
_entity_poly.pdbx_strand_id
1 'polypeptide(L)'
;MSFAGDLAELARRSKDRQTKPSPSAFRSRKVSVPGYNGYQNQVRVHGPDIPSTNGAPRSFLVFSVHGGEWTFGDLDTEGAVCKAICKGNNVTVVSVDYRKFEIKSPQLLQEANRGTQGSRQPIPHWPGGCLGRCPLGESVFDNLDSLGGSPDHVTLGDLSAGANFTAALMHRAKEAKRVLRGQILRIPMVVHPAAQPVGLDFSSYQENANALILSAETVMQFLNGTARCPQTPACPRS
;
A
#
# COMPACT_ATOMS: atom_id res chain seq x y z
N MET A 1 32.86 1.99 15.11
CA MET A 1 32.29 2.47 13.83
C MET A 1 31.62 3.81 14.09
N SER A 2 31.94 4.86 13.33
CA SER A 2 31.33 6.17 13.54
C SER A 2 30.10 6.33 12.65
N PHE A 3 29.02 6.87 13.20
CA PHE A 3 27.74 7.13 12.52
C PHE A 3 27.93 7.94 11.21
N ALA A 4 28.97 8.79 11.17
CA ALA A 4 29.34 9.56 9.98
C ALA A 4 29.94 8.70 8.86
N GLY A 5 30.69 7.65 9.18
CA GLY A 5 31.25 6.71 8.20
C GLY A 5 30.16 5.90 7.50
N ASP A 6 29.14 5.48 8.26
CA ASP A 6 28.01 4.72 7.72
C ASP A 6 27.11 5.58 6.80
N LEU A 7 26.93 6.86 7.13
CA LEU A 7 26.19 7.79 6.27
C LEU A 7 26.92 8.11 4.96
N ALA A 8 28.25 8.22 5.00
CA ALA A 8 29.06 8.41 3.80
C ALA A 8 29.02 7.18 2.88
N GLU A 9 29.08 5.98 3.45
CA GLU A 9 28.95 4.69 2.76
C GLU A 9 27.55 4.54 2.14
N LEU A 10 26.48 4.86 2.89
CA LEU A 10 25.09 4.88 2.41
C LEU A 10 24.90 5.89 1.27
N ALA A 11 25.45 7.11 1.40
CA ALA A 11 25.39 8.13 0.36
C ALA A 11 26.14 7.69 -0.91
N ARG A 12 27.29 7.01 -0.77
CA ARG A 12 28.07 6.47 -1.88
C ARG A 12 27.29 5.36 -2.61
N ARG A 13 26.68 4.43 -1.87
CA ARG A 13 25.81 3.37 -2.43
C ARG A 13 24.56 3.92 -3.12
N SER A 14 24.00 5.01 -2.60
CA SER A 14 22.88 5.73 -3.22
C SER A 14 23.28 6.35 -4.57
N LYS A 15 24.47 6.98 -4.64
CA LYS A 15 25.02 7.54 -5.89
C LYS A 15 25.35 6.45 -6.92
N ASP A 16 25.97 5.34 -6.52
CA ASP A 16 26.27 4.21 -7.42
C ASP A 16 25.00 3.56 -7.99
N ARG A 17 23.84 3.67 -7.30
CA ARG A 17 22.55 3.20 -7.82
C ARG A 17 21.95 4.12 -8.89
N GLN A 18 22.31 5.40 -8.89
CA GLN A 18 21.85 6.40 -9.87
C GLN A 18 22.62 6.37 -11.20
N THR A 19 23.80 5.74 -11.25
CA THR A 19 24.69 5.78 -12.44
C THR A 19 24.40 4.72 -13.49
N LYS A 20 23.41 3.83 -13.30
CA LYS A 20 22.99 2.92 -14.37
C LYS A 20 22.28 3.71 -15.47
N PRO A 21 22.74 3.66 -16.73
CA PRO A 21 22.06 4.34 -17.82
C PRO A 21 20.63 3.80 -17.93
N SER A 22 19.65 4.70 -17.89
CA SER A 22 18.23 4.35 -17.96
C SER A 22 17.91 3.81 -19.36
N PRO A 23 17.53 2.53 -19.52
CA PRO A 23 17.13 2.02 -20.81
C PRO A 23 15.77 2.61 -21.16
N SER A 24 15.64 3.27 -22.32
CA SER A 24 14.39 3.88 -22.82
C SER A 24 13.80 5.05 -22.02
N ALA A 25 13.02 5.89 -22.70
CA ALA A 25 12.33 7.03 -22.10
C ALA A 25 11.17 6.55 -21.21
N PHE A 26 11.43 6.42 -19.90
CA PHE A 26 10.39 6.17 -18.91
C PHE A 26 9.47 7.39 -18.77
N ARG A 27 8.17 7.20 -18.96
CA ARG A 27 7.14 8.22 -18.73
C ARG A 27 6.23 7.84 -17.57
N SER A 28 5.57 8.85 -17.03
CA SER A 28 4.50 8.68 -16.04
C SER A 28 3.18 9.03 -16.71
N ARG A 29 2.21 8.12 -16.71
CA ARG A 29 0.87 8.36 -17.24
C ARG A 29 -0.19 7.98 -16.22
N LYS A 30 -1.26 8.76 -16.14
CA LYS A 30 -2.46 8.41 -15.35
C LYS A 30 -3.38 7.57 -16.24
N VAL A 31 -3.92 6.49 -15.68
CA VAL A 31 -4.83 5.57 -16.37
C VAL A 31 -6.00 5.30 -15.44
N SER A 32 -7.21 5.33 -15.98
CA SER A 32 -8.40 4.85 -15.26
C SER A 32 -8.50 3.34 -15.49
N VAL A 33 -8.58 2.57 -14.41
CA VAL A 33 -8.87 1.13 -14.49
C VAL A 33 -10.25 0.88 -13.89
N PRO A 34 -11.04 -0.05 -14.46
CA PRO A 34 -12.26 -0.50 -13.84
C PRO A 34 -11.98 -0.92 -12.39
N GLY A 35 -12.93 -0.71 -11.50
CA GLY A 35 -12.91 -1.12 -10.11
C GLY A 35 -14.18 -1.87 -9.75
N TYR A 36 -14.42 -2.04 -8.46
CA TYR A 36 -15.64 -2.72 -8.00
C TYR A 36 -16.89 -1.99 -8.43
N ASN A 37 -17.92 -2.72 -8.88
CA ASN A 37 -19.28 -2.22 -9.07
C ASN A 37 -19.36 -0.87 -9.80
N GLY A 38 -18.63 -0.76 -10.91
CA GLY A 38 -18.63 0.42 -11.78
C GLY A 38 -17.77 1.59 -11.28
N TYR A 39 -17.15 1.49 -10.11
CA TYR A 39 -16.15 2.46 -9.68
C TYR A 39 -14.94 2.44 -10.63
N GLN A 40 -14.28 3.57 -10.79
CA GLN A 40 -13.08 3.72 -11.60
C GLN A 40 -11.92 4.09 -10.68
N ASN A 41 -10.90 3.24 -10.63
CA ASN A 41 -9.70 3.52 -9.87
C ASN A 41 -8.73 4.33 -10.73
N GLN A 42 -8.12 5.35 -10.15
CA GLN A 42 -7.04 6.05 -10.81
C GLN A 42 -5.72 5.37 -10.48
N VAL A 43 -4.95 5.05 -11.50
CA VAL A 43 -3.59 4.51 -11.35
C VAL A 43 -2.60 5.39 -12.08
N ARG A 44 -1.36 5.42 -11.59
CA ARG A 44 -0.23 6.04 -12.25
C ARG A 44 0.77 4.96 -12.64
N VAL A 45 1.02 4.85 -13.94
CA VAL A 45 2.01 3.94 -14.49
C VAL A 45 3.30 4.72 -14.73
N HIS A 46 4.39 4.27 -14.12
CA HIS A 46 5.76 4.66 -14.41
C HIS A 46 6.42 3.52 -15.20
N GLY A 47 6.76 3.75 -16.46
CA GLY A 47 7.22 2.67 -17.34
C GLY A 47 7.56 3.17 -18.74
N PRO A 48 8.06 2.29 -19.63
CA PRO A 48 8.18 2.62 -21.05
C PRO A 48 6.80 2.90 -21.69
N ASP A 49 6.77 3.69 -22.76
CA ASP A 49 5.56 4.07 -23.50
C ASP A 49 4.95 2.92 -24.34
N ILE A 50 5.65 1.78 -24.47
CA ILE A 50 5.34 0.76 -25.49
C ILE A 50 4.53 -0.40 -24.88
N PRO A 51 3.31 -0.70 -25.39
CA PRO A 51 2.66 -2.00 -25.23
C PRO A 51 3.59 -3.13 -25.72
N SER A 52 3.48 -4.32 -25.16
CA SER A 52 4.37 -5.45 -25.46
C SER A 52 4.16 -5.79 -26.93
N THR A 53 5.13 -5.47 -27.75
CA THR A 53 5.26 -6.07 -29.06
C THR A 53 6.33 -7.16 -28.93
N ASN A 54 5.94 -8.40 -29.24
CA ASN A 54 6.83 -9.53 -29.50
C ASN A 54 7.54 -10.19 -28.29
N GLY A 55 6.85 -10.40 -27.16
CA GLY A 55 7.24 -11.44 -26.20
C GLY A 55 8.57 -11.23 -25.45
N ALA A 56 9.18 -10.04 -25.53
CA ALA A 56 10.32 -9.70 -24.70
C ALA A 56 9.88 -9.69 -23.22
N PRO A 57 10.60 -10.36 -22.30
CA PRO A 57 10.22 -10.41 -20.89
C PRO A 57 10.21 -8.99 -20.33
N ARG A 58 9.01 -8.49 -20.08
CA ARG A 58 8.81 -7.21 -19.40
C ARG A 58 9.40 -7.33 -18.00
N SER A 59 10.19 -6.32 -17.65
CA SER A 59 10.67 -6.11 -16.31
C SER A 59 9.56 -6.23 -15.27
N PHE A 60 9.93 -6.60 -14.05
CA PHE A 60 9.01 -6.78 -12.92
C PHE A 60 8.00 -5.65 -12.80
N LEU A 61 6.72 -5.96 -12.58
CA LEU A 61 5.73 -4.98 -12.19
C LEU A 61 5.76 -4.80 -10.67
N VAL A 62 5.97 -3.57 -10.21
CA VAL A 62 5.79 -3.22 -8.79
C VAL A 62 4.43 -2.54 -8.62
N PHE A 63 3.55 -3.18 -7.84
CA PHE A 63 2.27 -2.61 -7.46
C PHE A 63 2.39 -1.88 -6.12
N SER A 64 2.19 -0.56 -6.16
CA SER A 64 2.30 0.33 -5.00
C SER A 64 0.91 0.87 -4.63
N VAL A 65 0.56 0.69 -3.37
CA VAL A 65 -0.65 1.20 -2.71
C VAL A 65 -0.18 2.10 -1.59
N HIS A 66 -0.19 3.42 -1.78
CA HIS A 66 0.49 4.37 -0.90
C HIS A 66 0.13 4.23 0.61
N GLY A 67 0.98 4.76 1.50
CA GLY A 67 0.65 4.91 2.92
C GLY A 67 -0.40 6.01 3.19
N GLY A 68 -0.65 6.32 4.46
CA GLY A 68 -1.61 7.35 4.86
C GLY A 68 -2.81 6.81 5.63
N GLU A 69 -2.60 5.74 6.42
CA GLU A 69 -3.59 5.26 7.41
C GLU A 69 -5.00 5.08 6.84
N TRP A 70 -5.07 4.59 5.59
CA TRP A 70 -6.29 4.37 4.81
C TRP A 70 -7.15 5.62 4.56
N THR A 71 -6.65 6.80 4.93
CA THR A 71 -7.40 8.07 4.99
C THR A 71 -6.74 9.15 4.13
N PHE A 72 -5.41 9.19 4.14
CA PHE A 72 -4.59 10.19 3.48
C PHE A 72 -3.82 9.59 2.30
N GLY A 73 -3.15 10.48 1.59
CA GLY A 73 -2.28 10.17 0.47
C GLY A 73 -3.00 10.07 -0.87
N ASP A 74 -2.22 10.08 -1.93
CA ASP A 74 -2.65 10.02 -3.34
C ASP A 74 -1.49 9.52 -4.22
N LEU A 75 -1.65 9.62 -5.54
CA LEU A 75 -0.63 9.24 -6.54
C LEU A 75 0.66 10.07 -6.48
N ASP A 76 0.66 11.20 -5.79
CA ASP A 76 1.81 12.09 -5.66
C ASP A 76 2.60 11.82 -4.38
N THR A 77 1.93 11.34 -3.32
CA THR A 77 2.50 11.03 -1.99
C THR A 77 3.75 10.14 -2.07
N GLU A 78 3.68 9.01 -2.77
CA GLU A 78 4.82 8.11 -3.01
C GLU A 78 5.39 8.25 -4.44
N GLY A 79 5.01 9.30 -5.17
CA GLY A 79 5.32 9.45 -6.60
C GLY A 79 6.82 9.54 -6.89
N ALA A 80 7.59 10.19 -6.02
CA ALA A 80 9.06 10.26 -6.14
C ALA A 80 9.71 8.88 -5.91
N VAL A 81 9.22 8.13 -4.91
CA VAL A 81 9.68 6.76 -4.61
C VAL A 81 9.35 5.82 -5.77
N CYS A 82 8.13 5.88 -6.30
CA CYS A 82 7.71 5.08 -7.46
C CYS A 82 8.59 5.35 -8.68
N LYS A 83 8.89 6.62 -8.98
CA LYS A 83 9.80 7.00 -10.07
C LYS A 83 11.23 6.48 -9.84
N ALA A 84 11.73 6.57 -8.61
CA ALA A 84 13.06 6.08 -8.26
C ALA A 84 13.15 4.55 -8.38
N ILE A 85 12.13 3.81 -7.94
CA ILE A 85 12.04 2.35 -8.10
C ILE A 85 12.02 1.98 -9.59
N CYS A 86 11.15 2.64 -10.37
CA CYS A 86 11.02 2.44 -11.81
C CYS A 86 12.36 2.61 -12.54
N LYS A 87 12.99 3.78 -12.39
CA LYS A 87 14.26 4.10 -13.06
C LYS A 87 15.43 3.26 -12.55
N GLY A 88 15.58 3.13 -11.23
CA GLY A 88 16.73 2.48 -10.61
C GLY A 88 16.78 0.96 -10.81
N ASN A 89 15.64 0.34 -11.15
CA ASN A 89 15.55 -1.12 -11.36
C ASN A 89 15.09 -1.49 -12.77
N ASN A 90 14.87 -0.50 -13.66
CA ASN A 90 14.33 -0.71 -15.00
C ASN A 90 13.00 -1.48 -14.99
N VAL A 91 12.08 -1.12 -14.08
CA VAL A 91 10.80 -1.83 -13.82
C VAL A 91 9.59 -0.96 -14.13
N THR A 92 8.46 -1.57 -14.47
CA THR A 92 7.17 -0.86 -14.49
C THR A 92 6.66 -0.74 -13.06
N VAL A 93 6.26 0.46 -12.64
CA VAL A 93 5.65 0.69 -11.32
C VAL A 93 4.24 1.21 -11.54
N VAL A 94 3.25 0.54 -10.98
CA VAL A 94 1.84 0.95 -10.99
C VAL A 94 1.48 1.37 -9.57
N SER A 95 1.31 2.68 -9.38
CA SER A 95 0.83 3.27 -8.13
C SER A 95 -0.68 3.48 -8.20
N VAL A 96 -1.40 3.21 -7.12
CA VAL A 96 -2.87 3.26 -7.09
C VAL A 96 -3.40 4.29 -6.12
N ASP A 97 -4.35 5.08 -6.62
CA ASP A 97 -5.17 5.98 -5.82
C ASP A 97 -6.37 5.21 -5.27
N TYR A 98 -6.16 4.54 -4.13
CA TYR A 98 -7.22 3.75 -3.53
C TYR A 98 -8.26 4.65 -2.83
N ARG A 99 -9.48 4.14 -2.73
CA ARG A 99 -10.56 4.79 -1.98
C ARG A 99 -10.16 4.92 -0.51
N LYS A 100 -10.22 6.16 -0.02
CA LYS A 100 -9.92 6.52 1.37
C LYS A 100 -11.18 6.49 2.23
N PHE A 101 -11.00 6.29 3.53
CA PHE A 101 -12.08 6.50 4.50
C PHE A 101 -12.25 7.98 4.83
N GLU A 102 -13.49 8.37 5.13
CA GLU A 102 -13.80 9.71 5.60
C GLU A 102 -13.69 9.78 7.13
N ILE A 103 -12.89 10.72 7.65
CA ILE A 103 -12.94 11.10 9.05
C ILE A 103 -14.09 12.08 9.23
N LYS A 104 -15.22 11.62 9.81
CA LYS A 104 -16.41 12.47 9.96
C LYS A 104 -16.31 13.53 11.07
N SER A 105 -15.54 13.28 12.14
CA SER A 105 -15.08 14.33 13.06
C SER A 105 -13.96 13.84 13.99
N PRO A 106 -13.00 14.71 14.39
CA PRO A 106 -11.99 14.37 15.39
C PRO A 106 -12.57 14.05 16.78
N GLN A 107 -13.72 14.63 17.16
CA GLN A 107 -14.35 14.36 18.46
C GLN A 107 -14.91 12.93 18.56
N LEU A 108 -15.47 12.39 17.47
CA LEU A 108 -15.98 11.02 17.44
C LEU A 108 -14.87 9.96 17.51
N LEU A 109 -13.62 10.31 17.12
CA LEU A 109 -12.45 9.43 17.28
C LEU A 109 -12.09 9.25 18.76
N GLN A 110 -12.19 10.31 19.58
CA GLN A 110 -11.93 10.22 21.02
C GLN A 110 -13.02 9.45 21.77
N GLU A 111 -14.29 9.57 21.35
CA GLU A 111 -15.42 8.85 21.97
C GLU A 111 -15.42 7.35 21.63
N ALA A 112 -15.13 6.98 20.38
CA ALA A 112 -15.00 5.58 19.95
C ALA A 112 -13.86 4.84 20.69
N ASN A 113 -12.79 5.56 21.06
CA ASN A 113 -11.67 5.01 21.83
C ASN A 113 -12.01 4.73 23.31
N ARG A 114 -13.02 5.39 23.90
CA ARG A 114 -13.43 5.14 25.30
C ARG A 114 -14.33 3.90 25.43
N GLY A 115 -15.07 3.53 24.39
CA GLY A 115 -16.04 2.43 24.42
C GLY A 115 -15.47 1.02 24.18
N THR A 116 -14.19 0.89 23.83
CA THR A 116 -13.57 -0.38 23.41
C THR A 116 -12.70 -1.06 24.48
N GLN A 117 -12.47 -0.42 25.64
CA GLN A 117 -11.86 -1.10 26.78
C GLN A 117 -12.86 -2.11 27.39
N GLY A 118 -12.72 -3.38 27.02
CA GLY A 118 -13.34 -4.50 27.71
C GLY A 118 -14.53 -5.19 27.01
N SER A 119 -14.95 -4.76 25.81
CA SER A 119 -16.04 -5.44 25.10
C SER A 119 -15.51 -6.50 24.12
N ARG A 120 -15.95 -7.75 24.30
CA ARG A 120 -15.79 -8.91 23.38
C ARG A 120 -16.60 -8.76 22.09
N GLN A 121 -16.99 -7.53 21.71
CA GLN A 121 -17.73 -7.29 20.48
C GLN A 121 -16.80 -7.55 19.29
N PRO A 122 -17.27 -8.20 18.20
CA PRO A 122 -16.45 -8.39 17.02
C PRO A 122 -15.99 -7.01 16.54
N ILE A 123 -14.66 -6.80 16.41
CA ILE A 123 -14.05 -5.53 15.99
C ILE A 123 -14.77 -5.06 14.71
N PRO A 124 -15.72 -4.12 14.79
CA PRO A 124 -16.54 -3.81 13.65
C PRO A 124 -15.67 -2.91 12.76
N HIS A 125 -15.25 -3.47 11.61
CA HIS A 125 -14.73 -2.70 10.49
C HIS A 125 -13.34 -2.08 10.70
N TRP A 126 -12.32 -2.90 10.97
CA TRP A 126 -10.92 -2.49 10.79
C TRP A 126 -10.70 -1.96 9.35
N PRO A 127 -10.24 -0.71 9.17
CA PRO A 127 -10.03 -0.08 7.86
C PRO A 127 -9.25 -0.96 6.87
N GLY A 128 -8.14 -1.55 7.31
CA GLY A 128 -7.31 -2.43 6.47
C GLY A 128 -8.00 -3.73 6.04
N GLY A 129 -8.95 -4.23 6.83
CA GLY A 129 -9.69 -5.47 6.56
C GLY A 129 -10.91 -5.24 5.67
N CYS A 130 -11.45 -4.02 5.68
CA CYS A 130 -12.49 -3.58 4.76
C CYS A 130 -11.91 -3.19 3.39
N LEU A 131 -10.79 -2.48 3.33
CA LEU A 131 -10.18 -2.11 2.06
C LEU A 131 -9.32 -3.24 1.45
N GLY A 132 -8.75 -4.16 2.25
CA GLY A 132 -8.23 -5.43 1.73
C GLY A 132 -9.29 -6.30 1.06
N ARG A 133 -10.58 -6.06 1.38
CA ARG A 133 -11.74 -6.61 0.67
C ARG A 133 -12.15 -5.83 -0.57
N CYS A 134 -11.72 -4.58 -0.74
CA CYS A 134 -11.96 -3.85 -1.98
C CYS A 134 -11.23 -4.53 -3.15
N PRO A 135 -11.91 -4.81 -4.27
CA PRO A 135 -11.32 -5.48 -5.44
C PRO A 135 -10.46 -4.52 -6.29
N LEU A 136 -9.88 -3.52 -5.64
CA LEU A 136 -8.89 -2.63 -6.23
C LEU A 136 -7.70 -3.41 -6.79
N GLY A 137 -7.22 -4.41 -6.05
CA GLY A 137 -6.10 -5.24 -6.50
C GLY A 137 -6.50 -6.15 -7.66
N GLU A 138 -7.70 -6.74 -7.61
CA GLU A 138 -8.18 -7.66 -8.65
C GLU A 138 -8.27 -6.98 -10.01
N SER A 139 -8.82 -5.77 -10.07
CA SER A 139 -8.98 -5.09 -11.35
C SER A 139 -7.66 -4.64 -11.96
N VAL A 140 -6.65 -4.30 -11.16
CA VAL A 140 -5.30 -4.04 -11.68
C VAL A 140 -4.66 -5.32 -12.20
N PHE A 141 -4.83 -6.45 -11.49
CA PHE A 141 -4.36 -7.75 -11.98
C PHE A 141 -5.06 -8.20 -13.28
N ASP A 142 -6.31 -7.79 -13.50
CA ASP A 142 -7.04 -8.07 -14.74
C ASP A 142 -6.65 -7.16 -15.91
N ASN A 143 -5.90 -6.08 -15.64
CA ASN A 143 -5.49 -5.08 -16.62
C ASN A 143 -3.97 -4.98 -16.78
N LEU A 144 -3.20 -5.99 -16.35
CA LEU A 144 -1.72 -5.92 -16.34
C LEU A 144 -1.12 -5.62 -17.71
N ASP A 145 -1.63 -6.24 -18.77
CA ASP A 145 -1.09 -6.08 -20.12
C ASP A 145 -1.23 -4.65 -20.65
N SER A 146 -2.39 -4.02 -20.40
CA SER A 146 -2.69 -2.62 -20.79
C SER A 146 -1.91 -1.61 -19.94
N LEU A 147 -1.57 -1.98 -18.71
CA LEU A 147 -0.70 -1.19 -17.83
C LEU A 147 0.79 -1.37 -18.14
N GLY A 148 1.16 -2.28 -19.03
CA GLY A 148 2.56 -2.49 -19.41
C GLY A 148 3.32 -3.49 -18.53
N GLY A 149 2.60 -4.32 -17.77
CA GLY A 149 3.15 -5.39 -16.94
C GLY A 149 3.19 -6.74 -17.66
N SER A 150 3.72 -7.74 -16.96
CA SER A 150 3.61 -9.17 -17.29
C SER A 150 3.00 -9.90 -16.09
N PRO A 151 2.03 -10.81 -16.30
CA PRO A 151 1.40 -11.57 -15.21
C PRO A 151 2.38 -12.47 -14.44
N ASP A 152 3.48 -12.90 -15.08
CA ASP A 152 4.45 -13.82 -14.47
C ASP A 152 5.51 -13.11 -13.61
N HIS A 153 5.55 -11.77 -13.65
CA HIS A 153 6.59 -10.96 -13.02
C HIS A 153 6.04 -9.87 -12.10
N VAL A 154 5.02 -10.19 -11.31
CA VAL A 154 4.38 -9.21 -10.41
C VAL A 154 4.94 -9.30 -8.99
N THR A 155 5.42 -8.17 -8.46
CA THR A 155 5.80 -7.97 -7.06
C THR A 155 4.91 -6.89 -6.46
N LEU A 156 4.38 -7.13 -5.26
CA LEU A 156 3.59 -6.11 -4.55
C LEU A 156 4.48 -5.38 -3.55
N GLY A 157 4.25 -4.11 -3.26
CA GLY A 157 4.99 -3.49 -2.18
C GLY A 157 4.60 -2.06 -1.86
N ASP A 158 4.56 -1.76 -0.57
CA ASP A 158 4.36 -0.39 -0.10
C ASP A 158 4.75 -0.18 1.38
N LEU A 159 4.27 0.94 1.95
CA LEU A 159 4.55 1.54 3.23
C LEU A 159 3.32 1.58 4.14
N SER A 160 3.49 1.29 5.44
CA SER A 160 2.48 1.54 6.48
C SER A 160 1.14 0.86 6.16
N ALA A 161 0.05 1.61 6.05
CA ALA A 161 -1.27 1.14 5.62
C ALA A 161 -1.25 0.50 4.22
N GLY A 162 -0.41 0.99 3.32
CA GLY A 162 -0.13 0.40 2.03
C GLY A 162 0.48 -1.00 2.09
N ALA A 163 1.34 -1.23 3.09
CA ALA A 163 1.92 -2.54 3.33
C ALA A 163 0.90 -3.51 3.96
N ASN A 164 -0.10 -3.01 4.71
CA ASN A 164 -1.25 -3.81 5.11
C ASN A 164 -2.02 -4.33 3.88
N PHE A 165 -2.31 -3.43 2.93
CA PHE A 165 -2.94 -3.81 1.66
C PHE A 165 -2.13 -4.84 0.89
N THR A 166 -0.83 -4.63 0.80
CA THR A 166 0.10 -5.56 0.14
C THR A 166 -0.01 -6.97 0.73
N ALA A 167 0.02 -7.07 2.07
CA ALA A 167 -0.12 -8.35 2.75
C ALA A 167 -1.50 -9.00 2.49
N ALA A 168 -2.59 -8.23 2.56
CA ALA A 168 -3.93 -8.73 2.29
C ALA A 168 -4.10 -9.20 0.83
N LEU A 169 -3.56 -8.45 -0.14
CA LEU A 169 -3.62 -8.79 -1.56
C LEU A 169 -2.77 -10.02 -1.89
N MET A 170 -1.66 -10.25 -1.18
CA MET A 170 -0.89 -11.48 -1.34
C MET A 170 -1.74 -12.73 -0.99
N HIS A 171 -2.52 -12.67 0.09
CA HIS A 171 -3.45 -13.76 0.43
C HIS A 171 -4.53 -13.96 -0.65
N ARG A 172 -5.13 -12.88 -1.14
CA ARG A 172 -6.14 -12.95 -2.21
C ARG A 172 -5.58 -13.45 -3.53
N ALA A 173 -4.38 -13.03 -3.90
CA ALA A 173 -3.70 -13.52 -5.08
C ALA A 173 -3.48 -15.03 -4.99
N LYS A 174 -3.08 -15.54 -3.82
CA LYS A 174 -2.97 -16.99 -3.57
C LYS A 174 -4.31 -17.70 -3.71
N GLU A 175 -5.40 -17.17 -3.14
CA GLU A 175 -6.75 -17.73 -3.27
C GLU A 175 -7.22 -17.75 -4.74
N ALA A 176 -6.95 -16.69 -5.48
CA ALA A 176 -7.23 -16.56 -6.91
C ALA A 176 -6.22 -17.30 -7.80
N LYS A 177 -5.29 -18.08 -7.22
CA LYS A 177 -4.25 -18.84 -7.92
C LYS A 177 -3.36 -17.99 -8.86
N ARG A 178 -3.17 -16.72 -8.52
CA ARG A 178 -2.25 -15.82 -9.22
C ARG A 178 -0.83 -16.02 -8.71
N VAL A 179 0.14 -15.99 -9.62
CA VAL A 179 1.56 -16.12 -9.29
C VAL A 179 2.14 -14.74 -9.03
N LEU A 180 2.54 -14.48 -7.79
CA LEU A 180 3.30 -13.29 -7.42
C LEU A 180 4.74 -13.69 -7.12
N ARG A 181 5.70 -12.86 -7.53
CA ARG A 181 7.15 -13.10 -7.34
C ARG A 181 7.64 -12.67 -5.96
N GLY A 182 6.87 -11.85 -5.24
CA GLY A 182 7.18 -11.48 -3.87
C GLY A 182 6.35 -10.31 -3.36
N GLN A 183 6.65 -9.90 -2.13
CA GLN A 183 6.10 -8.70 -1.49
C GLN A 183 7.19 -7.88 -0.79
N ILE A 184 7.05 -6.56 -0.78
CA ILE A 184 7.90 -5.63 -0.04
C ILE A 184 7.03 -4.88 0.98
N LEU A 185 7.27 -5.11 2.26
CA LEU A 185 6.50 -4.51 3.35
C LEU A 185 7.37 -3.52 4.12
N ARG A 186 7.15 -2.21 3.95
CA ARG A 186 7.86 -1.16 4.70
C ARG A 186 7.00 -0.73 5.89
N ILE A 187 7.53 -0.83 7.10
CA ILE A 187 6.85 -0.48 8.38
C ILE A 187 5.36 -0.91 8.42
N PRO A 188 5.03 -2.19 8.19
CA PRO A 188 3.66 -2.61 7.95
C PRO A 188 2.77 -2.60 9.19
N MET A 189 1.52 -2.16 9.01
CA MET A 189 0.45 -2.32 10.00
C MET A 189 -0.37 -3.58 9.71
N VAL A 190 0.12 -4.77 10.07
CA VAL A 190 -0.52 -6.05 9.67
C VAL A 190 -1.44 -6.67 10.71
N VAL A 191 -1.33 -6.26 11.97
CA VAL A 191 -2.09 -6.83 13.08
C VAL A 191 -2.60 -5.70 13.97
N HIS A 192 -3.89 -5.74 14.29
CA HIS A 192 -4.49 -4.82 15.27
C HIS A 192 -3.95 -5.16 16.67
N PRO A 193 -3.52 -4.17 17.49
CA PRO A 193 -3.07 -4.41 18.87
C PRO A 193 -4.06 -5.18 19.75
N ALA A 194 -5.37 -4.96 19.58
CA ALA A 194 -6.41 -5.69 20.30
C ALA A 194 -6.55 -7.17 19.86
N ALA A 195 -5.92 -7.55 18.76
CA ALA A 195 -5.90 -8.91 18.20
C ALA A 195 -4.49 -9.50 18.18
N GLN A 196 -3.61 -9.04 19.10
CA GLN A 196 -2.26 -9.55 19.25
C GLN A 196 -2.25 -11.08 19.46
N PRO A 197 -1.61 -11.86 18.57
CA PRO A 197 -1.43 -13.28 18.76
C PRO A 197 -0.59 -13.58 20.00
N VAL A 198 -0.91 -14.69 20.67
CA VAL A 198 -0.13 -15.17 21.81
C VAL A 198 1.33 -15.39 21.40
N GLY A 199 2.25 -14.88 22.21
CA GLY A 199 3.69 -15.06 22.01
C GLY A 199 4.36 -14.11 21.02
N LEU A 200 3.63 -13.14 20.44
CA LEU A 200 4.24 -12.05 19.69
C LEU A 200 4.44 -10.83 20.58
N ASP A 201 5.53 -10.10 20.38
CA ASP A 201 5.88 -8.91 21.15
C ASP A 201 5.36 -7.63 20.51
N PHE A 202 4.63 -6.83 21.28
CA PHE A 202 4.03 -5.55 20.90
C PHE A 202 4.51 -4.43 21.84
N SER A 203 5.60 -4.62 22.59
CA SER A 203 6.16 -3.62 23.54
C SER A 203 6.41 -2.26 22.88
N SER A 204 6.69 -2.24 21.57
CA SER A 204 6.92 -1.02 20.79
C SER A 204 5.76 -0.03 20.86
N TYR A 205 4.52 -0.48 21.09
CA TYR A 205 3.36 0.41 21.30
C TYR A 205 3.44 1.18 22.62
N GLN A 206 4.08 0.61 23.64
CA GLN A 206 4.31 1.27 24.93
C GLN A 206 5.59 2.12 24.89
N GLU A 207 6.69 1.55 24.36
CA GLU A 207 7.99 2.22 24.26
C GLU A 207 7.91 3.49 23.40
N ASN A 208 7.15 3.44 22.30
CA ASN A 208 6.98 4.55 21.37
C ASN A 208 5.63 5.27 21.54
N ALA A 209 5.00 5.14 22.72
CA ALA A 209 3.66 5.67 22.95
C ALA A 209 3.51 7.16 22.58
N ASN A 210 4.57 7.95 22.79
CA ASN A 210 4.60 9.40 22.54
C ASN A 210 5.49 9.79 21.35
N ALA A 211 5.72 8.90 20.39
CA ALA A 211 6.54 9.22 19.22
C ALA A 211 5.96 10.42 18.44
N LEU A 212 6.85 11.33 18.01
CA LEU A 212 6.48 12.63 17.44
C LEU A 212 5.68 12.55 16.14
N ILE A 213 5.94 11.53 15.32
CA ILE A 213 5.30 11.37 14.00
C ILE A 213 4.03 10.52 14.11
N LEU A 214 4.07 9.46 14.90
CA LEU A 214 3.00 8.48 14.99
C LEU A 214 2.94 7.91 16.41
N SER A 215 2.18 8.57 17.28
CA SER A 215 1.97 8.14 18.66
C SER A 215 1.05 6.91 18.73
N ALA A 216 1.09 6.16 19.83
CA ALA A 216 0.18 5.03 20.01
C ALA A 216 -1.30 5.47 20.03
N GLU A 217 -1.58 6.65 20.58
CA GLU A 217 -2.92 7.25 20.54
C GLU A 217 -3.36 7.49 19.09
N THR A 218 -2.52 8.14 18.29
CA THR A 218 -2.80 8.43 16.88
C THR A 218 -2.98 7.15 16.08
N VAL A 219 -2.16 6.11 16.31
CA VAL A 219 -2.38 4.79 15.71
C VAL A 219 -3.79 4.30 16.05
N MET A 220 -4.14 4.23 17.33
CA MET A 220 -5.45 3.72 17.75
C MET A 220 -6.61 4.55 17.18
N GLN A 221 -6.46 5.86 16.99
CA GLN A 221 -7.46 6.68 16.31
C GLN A 221 -7.69 6.24 14.86
N PHE A 222 -6.65 5.87 14.11
CA PHE A 222 -6.83 5.32 12.76
C PHE A 222 -7.41 3.91 12.76
N LEU A 223 -7.03 3.09 13.75
CA LEU A 223 -7.47 1.70 13.85
C LEU A 223 -8.94 1.58 14.28
N ASN A 224 -9.35 2.42 15.24
CA ASN A 224 -10.69 2.45 15.82
C ASN A 224 -11.61 3.47 15.15
N GLY A 225 -11.06 4.30 14.26
CA GLY A 225 -11.84 5.26 13.50
C GLY A 225 -13.03 4.54 12.90
N THR A 226 -14.24 5.07 13.14
CA THR A 226 -15.51 4.54 12.65
C THR A 226 -15.64 4.77 11.15
N ALA A 227 -14.66 4.23 10.43
CA ALA A 227 -14.47 4.18 9.01
C ALA A 227 -15.55 3.27 8.43
N ARG A 228 -16.78 3.80 8.36
CA ARG A 228 -17.74 3.25 7.41
C ARG A 228 -17.14 3.54 6.03
N CYS A 229 -16.89 2.48 5.25
CA CYS A 229 -16.68 2.65 3.82
C CYS A 229 -17.81 3.55 3.32
N PRO A 230 -17.53 4.62 2.55
CA PRO A 230 -18.57 5.47 1.99
C PRO A 230 -19.67 4.57 1.43
N GLN A 231 -20.88 4.67 1.99
CA GLN A 231 -21.97 3.79 1.59
C GLN A 231 -22.39 4.18 0.17
N THR A 232 -21.74 3.58 -0.82
CA THR A 232 -22.31 3.47 -2.15
C THR A 232 -23.31 2.31 -2.12
N PRO A 233 -24.44 2.37 -2.85
CA PRO A 233 -25.41 1.25 -2.98
C PRO A 233 -24.75 -0.08 -3.39
N ALA A 234 -23.53 0.03 -3.91
CA ALA A 234 -22.65 -1.00 -4.43
C ALA A 234 -21.66 -1.61 -3.42
N CYS A 235 -21.68 -1.31 -2.11
CA CYS A 235 -20.86 -2.07 -1.15
C CYS A 235 -21.72 -3.17 -0.53
N PRO A 236 -21.37 -4.48 -0.61
CA PRO A 236 -22.15 -5.51 0.05
C PRO A 236 -22.22 -5.19 1.54
N ARG A 237 -23.42 -5.15 2.08
CA ARG A 237 -23.63 -5.05 3.52
C ARG A 237 -22.99 -6.29 4.14
N SER A 238 -22.22 -6.06 5.21
CA SER A 238 -21.66 -7.10 6.08
C SER A 238 -22.71 -8.12 6.50
#